data_AF-A0A4U0RAV8-F1
#
_entry.id   AF-A0A4U0RAV8-F1
#
_cell.length_a   1.000
_cell.length_b   1.000
_cell.length_c   1.000
_cell.angle_alpha   90.00
_cell.angle_beta   90.00
_cell.angle_gamma   90.00
#
_symmetry.space_group_name_H-M   'P 1'
#
loop_
_entity.id
_entity.type
_entity.pdbx_description
1 polymer ?
#
loop_
_entity_poly.entity_id
_entity_poly.type
_entity_poly.pdbx_seq_one_letter_code
_entity_poly.pdbx_strand_id
1 'polypeptide(L)'
;MSVHDAAILRRLERIEAMLAQLVGLIDEPAVIDPMPMIAELTGGDWFTASELWQSVEALRAAAEATGEPTPDVAQAFSGLSITSVKSLGRWLSGRSAEVIERTERTRAGVLWRVVTLAG
;
A
#
# COMPACT_ATOMS: atom_id res chain seq x y z
N MET A 1 -10.86 -23.89 42.37
CA MET A 1 -11.07 -23.57 40.94
C MET A 1 -12.13 -24.52 40.41
N SER A 2 -13.21 -23.99 39.82
CA SER A 2 -14.35 -24.79 39.39
C SER A 2 -14.01 -25.57 38.10
N VAL A 3 -14.73 -26.66 37.84
CA VAL A 3 -14.60 -27.43 36.58
C VAL A 3 -14.89 -26.55 35.36
N HIS A 4 -15.75 -25.54 35.51
CA HIS A 4 -16.06 -24.56 34.46
C HIS A 4 -14.88 -23.62 34.19
N ASP A 5 -14.17 -23.17 35.23
CA ASP A 5 -13.00 -22.29 35.11
C ASP A 5 -11.88 -22.99 34.34
N ALA A 6 -11.65 -24.28 34.63
CA ALA A 6 -10.67 -25.10 33.92
C ALA A 6 -11.06 -25.36 32.46
N ALA A 7 -12.35 -25.42 32.13
CA ALA A 7 -12.80 -25.54 30.75
C ALA A 7 -12.62 -24.22 29.97
N ILE A 8 -12.84 -23.08 30.62
CA ILE A 8 -12.64 -21.75 30.04
C ILE A 8 -11.16 -21.52 29.74
N LEU A 9 -10.26 -21.81 30.69
CA LEU A 9 -8.81 -21.64 30.50
C LEU A 9 -8.28 -22.46 29.31
N ARG A 10 -8.66 -23.73 29.22
CA ARG A 10 -8.28 -24.59 28.08
C ARG A 10 -8.81 -24.09 26.73
N ARG A 11 -9.97 -23.43 26.73
CA ARG A 11 -10.53 -22.82 25.53
C ARG A 11 -9.74 -21.58 25.13
N LEU A 12 -9.34 -20.76 26.10
CA LEU A 12 -8.52 -19.56 25.86
C LEU A 12 -7.13 -19.94 25.33
N GLU A 13 -6.45 -20.90 25.96
CA GLU A 13 -5.15 -21.41 25.50
C GLU A 13 -5.21 -21.92 24.05
N ARG A 14 -6.30 -22.61 23.69
CA ARG A 14 -6.52 -23.07 22.31
C ARG A 14 -6.72 -21.92 21.34
N ILE A 15 -7.49 -20.89 21.73
CA ILE A 15 -7.70 -19.70 20.91
C ILE A 15 -6.39 -18.96 20.71
N GLU A 16 -5.58 -18.78 21.76
CA GLU A 16 -4.26 -18.15 21.68
C GLU A 16 -3.32 -18.93 20.75
N ALA A 17 -3.29 -20.27 20.84
CA ALA A 17 -2.50 -21.10 19.95
C ALA A 17 -2.96 -21.00 18.48
N MET A 18 -4.28 -20.93 18.23
CA MET A 18 -4.83 -20.73 16.88
C MET A 18 -4.48 -19.35 16.33
N LEU A 19 -4.52 -18.31 17.16
CA LEU A 19 -4.14 -16.95 16.77
C LEU A 19 -2.64 -16.87 16.47
N ALA A 20 -1.78 -17.49 17.27
CA ALA A 20 -0.34 -17.54 17.01
C ALA A 20 0.00 -18.28 15.71
N GLN A 21 -0.72 -19.35 15.38
CA GLN A 21 -0.58 -20.05 14.10
C GLN A 21 -1.04 -19.19 12.92
N LEU A 22 -2.16 -18.47 13.06
CA LEU A 22 -2.64 -17.55 12.02
C LEU A 22 -1.65 -16.40 11.79
N VAL A 23 -1.09 -15.83 12.85
CA VAL A 23 -0.05 -14.78 12.74
C VAL A 23 1.22 -15.33 12.10
N GLY A 24 1.65 -16.55 12.46
CA GLY A 24 2.84 -17.18 11.87
C GLY A 24 2.66 -17.64 10.41
N LEU A 25 1.43 -17.74 9.91
CA LEU A 25 1.12 -18.01 8.50
C LEU A 25 1.02 -16.73 7.67
N ILE A 26 0.93 -15.58 8.31
CA ILE A 26 1.10 -14.29 7.66
C ILE A 26 2.62 -14.06 7.65
N ASP A 27 3.32 -14.66 6.69
CA ASP A 27 4.45 -13.94 6.10
C ASP A 27 3.82 -12.63 5.62
N GLU A 28 3.91 -11.56 6.41
CA GLU A 28 3.50 -10.24 5.94
C GLU A 28 4.33 -10.04 4.67
N PRO A 29 3.72 -10.02 3.47
CA PRO A 29 4.48 -9.73 2.28
C PRO A 29 5.12 -8.39 2.56
N ALA A 30 6.46 -8.35 2.64
CA ALA A 30 7.20 -7.16 3.02
C ALA A 30 6.57 -6.00 2.28
N VAL A 31 5.96 -5.07 3.01
CA VAL A 31 5.16 -4.01 2.39
C VAL A 31 6.12 -3.20 1.54
N ILE A 32 6.09 -3.44 0.22
CA ILE A 32 6.96 -2.78 -0.72
C ILE A 32 6.57 -1.31 -0.67
N ASP A 33 7.48 -0.43 -0.23
CA ASP A 33 7.24 1.01 -0.24
C ASP A 33 7.12 1.47 -1.70
N PRO A 34 5.96 1.98 -2.15
CA PRO A 34 5.78 2.43 -3.51
C PRO A 34 6.49 3.76 -3.80
N MET A 35 7.02 4.48 -2.81
CA MET A 35 7.53 5.85 -3.02
C MET A 35 8.73 5.94 -3.98
N PRO A 36 9.75 5.07 -3.90
CA PRO A 36 10.84 5.05 -4.88
C PRO A 36 10.34 4.81 -6.31
N MET A 37 9.43 3.86 -6.49
CA MET A 37 8.85 3.55 -7.80
C MET A 37 7.98 4.70 -8.34
N ILE A 38 7.23 5.37 -7.47
CA ILE A 38 6.45 6.56 -7.85
C ILE A 38 7.40 7.68 -8.30
N ALA A 39 8.49 7.92 -7.59
CA ALA A 39 9.46 8.94 -7.97
C ALA A 39 10.12 8.64 -9.32
N GLU A 40 10.47 7.37 -9.58
CA GLU A 40 10.98 6.93 -10.88
C GLU A 40 9.94 7.13 -11.98
N LEU A 41 8.71 6.68 -11.75
CA LEU A 41 7.61 6.77 -12.72
C LEU A 41 7.24 8.22 -13.08
N THR A 42 7.36 9.14 -12.13
CA THR A 42 7.06 10.56 -12.34
C THR A 42 8.30 11.39 -12.66
N GLY A 43 9.49 10.79 -12.72
CA GLY A 43 10.76 11.52 -12.91
C GLY A 43 11.04 12.57 -11.82
N GLY A 44 10.44 12.42 -10.64
CA GLY A 44 10.49 13.43 -9.58
C GLY A 44 9.71 14.73 -9.87
N ASP A 45 8.87 14.75 -10.90
CA ASP A 45 8.01 15.89 -11.24
C ASP A 45 6.68 15.88 -10.47
N TRP A 46 5.95 16.99 -10.58
CA TRP A 46 4.61 17.14 -10.03
C TRP A 46 3.59 16.29 -10.78
N PHE A 47 2.72 15.60 -10.05
CA PHE A 47 1.68 14.74 -10.61
C PHE A 47 0.37 14.85 -9.84
N THR A 48 -0.74 14.56 -10.51
CA THR A 48 -2.03 14.31 -9.87
C THR A 48 -2.19 12.83 -9.53
N ALA A 49 -3.02 12.52 -8.54
CA ALA A 49 -3.38 11.13 -8.23
C ALA A 49 -4.02 10.42 -9.45
N SER A 50 -4.69 11.16 -10.35
CA SER A 50 -5.30 10.57 -11.55
C SER A 50 -4.24 10.16 -12.57
N GLU A 51 -3.24 11.01 -12.81
CA GLU A 51 -2.14 10.70 -13.74
C GLU A 51 -1.35 9.50 -13.25
N LEU A 52 -0.97 9.49 -11.96
CA LEU A 52 -0.25 8.36 -11.38
C LEU A 52 -1.06 7.06 -11.49
N TRP A 53 -2.36 7.11 -11.19
CA TRP A 53 -3.24 5.95 -11.33
C TRP A 53 -3.30 5.43 -12.76
N GLN A 54 -3.43 6.31 -13.75
CA GLN A 54 -3.47 5.93 -15.16
C GLN A 54 -2.15 5.32 -15.63
N SER A 55 -1.00 5.85 -15.20
CA SER A 55 0.30 5.27 -15.53
C SER A 55 0.45 3.86 -14.96
N VAL A 56 0.06 3.63 -13.70
CA VAL A 56 0.13 2.30 -13.08
C VAL A 56 -0.81 1.31 -13.77
N GLU A 57 -2.02 1.73 -14.15
CA GLU A 57 -2.94 0.87 -14.89
C GLU A 57 -2.46 0.57 -16.32
N ALA A 58 -1.80 1.52 -16.98
CA ALA A 58 -1.17 1.28 -18.28
C ALA A 58 -0.04 0.25 -18.18
N LEU A 59 0.79 0.32 -17.12
CA LEU A 59 1.82 -0.69 -16.86
C LEU A 59 1.22 -2.06 -16.56
N ARG A 60 0.14 -2.13 -15.79
CA ARG A 60 -0.60 -3.37 -15.52
C ARG A 60 -1.13 -4.00 -16.81
N ALA A 61 -1.78 -3.19 -17.66
CA ALA A 61 -2.31 -3.64 -18.94
C ALA A 61 -1.21 -4.10 -19.91
N ALA A 62 -0.06 -3.42 -19.92
CA ALA A 62 1.10 -3.82 -20.71
C ALA A 62 1.64 -5.19 -20.27
N ALA A 63 1.84 -5.40 -18.97
CA ALA A 63 2.31 -6.67 -18.44
C ALA A 63 1.33 -7.83 -18.73
N GLU A 64 0.02 -7.57 -18.60
CA GLU A 64 -1.01 -8.54 -18.96
C GLU A 64 -0.97 -8.90 -20.46
N ALA A 65 -0.77 -7.91 -21.33
CA ALA A 65 -0.69 -8.13 -22.78
C ALA A 65 0.58 -8.88 -23.21
N THR A 66 1.70 -8.72 -22.50
CA THR A 66 2.98 -9.38 -22.79
C THR A 66 3.16 -10.71 -22.06
N GLY A 67 2.28 -11.03 -21.10
CA GLY A 67 2.44 -12.18 -20.20
C GLY A 67 3.59 -12.01 -19.21
N GLU A 68 4.05 -10.78 -19.01
CA GLU A 68 5.09 -10.44 -18.04
C GLU A 68 4.53 -10.35 -16.62
N PRO A 69 5.39 -10.47 -15.59
CA PRO A 69 4.97 -10.26 -14.21
C PRO A 69 4.34 -8.89 -14.00
N THR A 70 3.35 -8.82 -13.10
CA THR A 70 2.75 -7.55 -12.67
C THR A 70 3.85 -6.59 -12.19
N PRO A 71 3.87 -5.33 -12.63
CA PRO A 71 4.87 -4.35 -12.20
C PRO A 71 4.87 -4.14 -10.68
N ASP A 72 6.04 -3.96 -10.08
CA ASP A 72 6.19 -3.83 -8.61
C ASP A 72 5.34 -2.71 -8.01
N VAL A 73 5.22 -1.57 -8.71
CA VAL A 73 4.37 -0.45 -8.28
C VAL A 73 2.89 -0.84 -8.22
N ALA A 74 2.43 -1.67 -9.16
CA ALA A 74 1.06 -2.16 -9.20
C ALA A 74 0.82 -3.23 -8.12
N GLN A 75 1.83 -4.06 -7.83
CA GLN A 75 1.80 -5.00 -6.70
C GLN A 75 1.76 -4.26 -5.36
N ALA A 76 2.58 -3.23 -5.18
CA ALA A 76 2.61 -2.40 -3.99
C ALA A 76 1.26 -1.70 -3.74
N PHE A 77 0.60 -1.19 -4.79
CA PHE A 77 -0.74 -0.62 -4.68
C PHE A 77 -1.76 -1.64 -4.19
N SER A 78 -1.71 -2.87 -4.72
CA SER A 78 -2.56 -3.97 -4.27
C SER A 78 -2.28 -4.34 -2.80
N GLY A 79 -1.02 -4.44 -2.39
CA GLY A 79 -0.63 -4.70 -1.00
C GLY A 79 -1.08 -3.61 -0.03
N LEU A 80 -1.11 -2.36 -0.48
CA LEU A 80 -1.58 -1.21 0.30
C LEU A 80 -3.10 -0.97 0.20
N SER A 81 -3.85 -1.85 -0.46
CA SER A 81 -5.30 -1.69 -0.71
C SER A 81 -5.65 -0.37 -1.42
N ILE A 82 -4.77 0.12 -2.28
CA ILE A 82 -4.99 1.29 -3.13
C ILE A 82 -5.72 0.82 -4.40
N THR A 83 -7.05 0.93 -4.40
CA THR A 83 -7.94 0.37 -5.43
C THR A 83 -8.63 1.40 -6.32
N SER A 84 -8.35 2.69 -6.10
CA SER A 84 -8.91 3.80 -6.87
C SER A 84 -8.07 5.06 -6.76
N VAL A 85 -8.30 6.01 -7.67
CA VAL A 85 -7.75 7.39 -7.57
C VAL A 85 -8.07 8.02 -6.21
N LYS A 86 -9.26 7.76 -5.66
CA LYS A 86 -9.68 8.32 -4.36
C LYS A 86 -8.89 7.72 -3.19
N SER A 87 -8.70 6.41 -3.16
CA SER A 87 -7.87 5.75 -2.13
C SER A 87 -6.41 6.15 -2.27
N LEU A 88 -5.90 6.32 -3.51
CA LEU A 88 -4.56 6.82 -3.78
C LEU A 88 -4.37 8.23 -3.22
N GLY A 89 -5.30 9.16 -3.54
CA GLY A 89 -5.25 10.51 -3.01
C GLY A 89 -5.31 10.56 -1.48
N ARG A 90 -6.10 9.69 -0.85
CA ARG A 90 -6.13 9.54 0.62
C ARG A 90 -4.81 9.02 1.16
N TRP A 91 -4.23 8.02 0.52
CA TRP A 91 -2.96 7.43 0.92
C TRP A 91 -1.81 8.44 0.83
N LEU A 92 -1.73 9.19 -0.27
CA LEU A 92 -0.77 10.29 -0.46
C LEU A 92 -0.93 11.36 0.63
N SER A 93 -2.18 11.69 0.98
CA SER A 93 -2.49 12.68 2.03
C SER A 93 -2.07 12.24 3.43
N GLY A 94 -1.83 10.95 3.66
CA GLY A 94 -1.35 10.40 4.93
C GLY A 94 0.16 10.36 5.06
N ARG A 95 0.92 10.82 4.05
CA ARG A 95 2.39 10.82 4.06
C ARG A 95 2.95 12.12 4.66
N SER A 96 4.18 12.05 5.18
CA SER A 96 4.93 13.22 5.66
C SER A 96 5.33 14.13 4.49
N ALA A 97 5.36 15.44 4.73
CA ALA A 97 5.87 16.43 3.78
C ALA A 97 7.37 16.24 3.46
N GLU A 98 8.10 15.52 4.32
CA GLU A 98 9.49 15.13 4.07
C GLU A 98 9.61 14.11 2.94
N VAL A 99 8.58 13.28 2.72
CA VAL A 99 8.56 12.23 1.69
C VAL A 99 7.87 12.75 0.43
N ILE A 100 6.74 13.44 0.59
CA ILE A 100 5.94 13.94 -0.53
C ILE A 100 5.38 15.34 -0.24
N GLU A 101 5.71 16.28 -1.12
CA GLU A 101 5.14 17.62 -1.14
C GLU A 101 3.78 17.62 -1.82
N ARG A 102 2.93 18.57 -1.44
CA ARG A 102 1.64 18.80 -2.09
C ARG A 102 1.34 20.28 -2.26
N THR A 103 0.67 20.64 -3.35
CA THR A 103 0.14 21.99 -3.53
C THR A 103 -1.18 22.17 -2.77
N GLU A 104 -1.65 23.41 -2.72
CA GLU A 104 -3.08 23.66 -2.49
C GLU A 104 -3.92 23.05 -3.61
N ARG A 105 -5.23 22.90 -3.37
CA ARG A 105 -6.15 22.35 -4.36
C ARG A 105 -6.29 23.29 -5.55
N THR A 106 -5.86 22.83 -6.72
CA THR A 106 -6.01 23.54 -8.00
C THR A 106 -7.27 23.09 -8.74
N ARG A 107 -7.54 23.68 -9.91
CA ARG A 107 -8.59 23.22 -10.84
C ARG A 107 -8.35 21.79 -11.32
N ALA A 108 -7.08 21.39 -11.47
CA ALA A 108 -6.69 20.02 -11.85
C ALA A 108 -6.69 19.04 -10.66
N GLY A 109 -6.91 19.54 -9.44
CA GLY A 109 -6.83 18.77 -8.20
C GLY A 109 -5.59 19.13 -7.38
N VAL A 110 -5.24 18.25 -6.44
CA VAL A 110 -4.02 18.39 -5.64
C VAL A 110 -2.87 17.80 -6.44
N LEU A 111 -1.81 18.58 -6.63
CA LEU A 111 -0.56 18.10 -7.20
C LEU A 111 0.35 17.62 -6.07
N TRP A 112 1.08 16.56 -6.35
CA TRP A 112 2.02 15.91 -5.44
C TRP A 112 3.38 15.80 -6.09
N ARG A 113 4.44 15.81 -5.29
CA ARG A 113 5.81 15.59 -5.78
C ARG A 113 6.61 14.84 -4.71
N VAL A 114 7.28 13.77 -5.09
CA VAL A 114 8.18 13.06 -4.17
C VAL A 114 9.44 13.90 -3.98
N VAL A 115 9.82 14.17 -2.72
CA VAL A 115 10.87 15.15 -2.37
C VAL A 115 12.15 14.47 -1.90
N THR A 116 12.01 13.41 -1.11
CA THR A 116 13.15 12.73 -0.49
C THR A 116 13.00 11.23 -0.71
N LEU A 117 14.00 10.62 -1.35
CA LEU A 117 14.20 9.17 -1.41
C LEU A 117 15.29 8.70 -0.44
N ALA A 118 15.68 9.55 0.52
CA ALA A 118 16.91 9.38 1.28
C ALA A 118 16.74 8.32 2.38
N GLY A 119 17.45 7.20 2.19
CA GLY A 119 17.80 6.24 3.23
C GLY A 119 17.70 4.80 2.77
#